data_AF-A0ABD5LVV6-F1
#
_entry.id   AF-A0ABD5LVV6-F1
#
_cell.length_a   1.000
_cell.length_b   1.000
_cell.length_c   1.000
_cell.angle_alpha   90.00
_cell.angle_beta   90.00
_cell.angle_gamma   90.00
#
_symmetry.space_group_name_H-M   'P 1'
#
loop_
_entity.id
_entity.type
_entity.pdbx_description
1 polymer ?
#
loop_
_entity_poly.entity_id
_entity_poly.type
_entity_poly.pdbx_seq_one_letter_code
_entity_poly.pdbx_strand_id
1 'polypeptide(L)'
;MADIEWDFDLSHPDLLANNITPLFPLTEKTDQADHGTAVAGLIMGKKKDGKGITGLAYKLDMFYAISELSSGRIEAIIASKQKLHAGDIVLYEMQTVCEHHAYVPADYEMHIWEATRTLTEAGIIVIMAAGNGG
;
A
#
# COMPACT_ATOMS: atom_id res chain seq x y z
N MET A 1 7.04 -2.26 6.82
CA MET A 1 5.80 -2.62 6.10
C MET A 1 5.83 -2.08 4.69
N ALA A 2 5.01 -2.62 3.79
CA ALA A 2 4.78 -2.07 2.46
C ALA A 2 3.30 -1.74 2.24
N ASP A 3 3.05 -0.76 1.39
CA ASP A 3 1.72 -0.30 1.00
C ASP A 3 1.64 -0.25 -0.52
N ILE A 4 0.65 -0.95 -1.09
CA ILE A 4 0.46 -1.07 -2.54
C ILE A 4 -0.83 -0.36 -2.93
N GLU A 5 -0.67 0.71 -3.70
CA GLU A 5 -1.75 1.56 -4.21
C GLU A 5 -1.41 2.07 -5.62
N TRP A 6 -2.33 2.72 -6.32
CA TRP A 6 -2.06 3.35 -7.60
C TRP A 6 -0.95 4.37 -7.48
N ASP A 7 -1.00 5.28 -6.51
CA ASP A 7 0.06 6.27 -6.32
C ASP A 7 0.04 6.93 -4.94
N PHE A 8 1.06 7.76 -4.68
CA PHE A 8 1.22 8.49 -3.42
C PHE A 8 1.79 9.89 -3.68
N ASP A 9 1.44 10.87 -2.84
CA ASP A 9 2.13 12.15 -2.67
C ASP A 9 2.89 12.12 -1.34
N LEU A 10 4.15 11.69 -1.40
CA LEU A 10 5.02 11.63 -0.22
C LEU A 10 5.64 12.99 0.13
N SER A 11 5.36 14.04 -0.66
CA SER A 11 5.75 15.41 -0.36
C SER A 11 4.84 16.07 0.68
N HIS A 12 3.70 15.43 0.99
CA HIS A 12 2.76 15.91 1.99
C HIS A 12 3.45 16.17 3.35
N PRO A 13 3.20 17.31 4.03
CA PRO A 13 3.94 17.69 5.25
C PRO A 13 3.91 16.67 6.39
N ASP A 14 2.82 15.92 6.53
CA ASP A 14 2.68 14.86 7.54
C ASP A 14 3.47 13.58 7.20
N LEU A 15 3.95 13.44 5.96
CA LEU A 15 4.70 12.28 5.44
C LEU A 15 6.18 12.59 5.18
N LEU A 16 6.65 13.81 5.45
CA LEU A 16 8.05 14.18 5.35
C LEU A 16 8.89 13.49 6.43
N ALA A 17 9.25 12.23 6.17
CA ALA A 17 9.99 11.40 7.11
C ALA A 17 11.02 10.51 6.40
N ASN A 18 12.18 10.31 7.04
CA ASN A 18 13.31 9.57 6.47
C ASN A 18 13.09 8.05 6.36
N ASN A 19 12.00 7.55 6.93
CA ASN A 19 11.63 6.14 6.98
C ASN A 19 10.47 5.78 6.04
N ILE A 20 10.14 6.67 5.10
CA ILE A 20 9.17 6.43 4.04
C ILE A 20 9.96 6.42 2.73
N THR A 21 9.79 5.37 1.92
CA THR A 21 10.57 5.21 0.69
C THR A 21 9.70 4.64 -0.43
N PRO A 22 9.60 5.31 -1.59
CA PRO A 22 8.97 4.71 -2.75
C PRO A 22 9.87 3.62 -3.36
N LEU A 23 9.31 2.47 -3.72
CA LEU A 23 10.06 1.40 -4.42
C LEU A 23 10.05 1.54 -5.94
N PHE A 24 9.06 2.26 -6.47
CA PHE A 24 8.95 2.60 -7.88
C PHE A 24 8.70 4.10 -8.02
N PRO A 25 8.91 4.69 -9.21
CA PRO A 25 8.57 6.09 -9.44
C PRO A 25 7.09 6.37 -9.09
N LEU A 26 6.86 7.50 -8.44
CA LEU A 26 5.53 8.01 -8.11
C LEU A 26 5.12 9.09 -9.10
N THR A 27 3.84 9.14 -9.41
CA THR A 27 3.18 10.18 -10.20
C THR A 27 2.33 11.03 -9.24
N GLU A 28 3.04 11.77 -8.37
CA GLU A 28 2.52 12.60 -7.25
C GLU A 28 1.51 13.72 -7.63
N LYS A 29 0.99 13.73 -8.87
CA LYS A 29 0.17 14.81 -9.44
C LYS A 29 -1.19 14.34 -9.96
N THR A 30 -1.58 13.12 -9.63
CA THR A 30 -2.83 12.53 -10.13
C THR A 30 -3.80 12.37 -8.97
N ASP A 31 -5.12 12.46 -9.23
CA ASP A 31 -6.16 12.26 -8.20
C ASP A 31 -6.04 10.88 -7.52
N GLN A 32 -5.36 9.94 -8.18
CA GLN A 32 -5.03 8.61 -7.69
C GLN A 32 -4.03 8.65 -6.52
N ALA A 33 -3.17 9.67 -6.45
CA ALA A 33 -2.22 9.84 -5.35
C ALA A 33 -2.92 10.22 -4.04
N ASP A 34 -4.08 10.87 -4.08
CA ASP A 34 -4.81 11.28 -2.87
C ASP A 34 -5.21 10.08 -2.01
N HIS A 35 -5.60 8.96 -2.63
CA HIS A 35 -6.02 7.74 -1.94
C HIS A 35 -4.86 7.14 -1.12
N GLY A 36 -3.74 6.83 -1.78
CA GLY A 36 -2.56 6.27 -1.12
C GLY A 36 -1.94 7.24 -0.12
N THR A 37 -1.98 8.55 -0.39
CA THR A 37 -1.52 9.58 0.57
C THR A 37 -2.36 9.57 1.84
N ALA A 38 -3.69 9.43 1.72
CA ALA A 38 -4.57 9.37 2.88
C ALA A 38 -4.30 8.12 3.72
N VAL A 39 -4.14 6.95 3.10
CA VAL A 39 -3.82 5.68 3.80
C VAL A 39 -2.43 5.73 4.42
N ALA A 40 -1.41 6.18 3.68
CA ALA A 40 -0.08 6.45 4.23
C ALA A 40 -0.14 7.42 5.41
N GLY A 41 -1.01 8.43 5.37
CA GLY A 41 -1.29 9.33 6.49
C GLY A 41 -1.87 8.61 7.72
N LEU A 42 -2.87 7.74 7.53
CA LEU A 42 -3.47 6.94 8.60
C LEU A 42 -2.47 6.01 9.28
N ILE A 43 -1.39 5.63 8.59
CA ILE A 43 -0.35 4.73 9.10
C ILE A 43 0.84 5.51 9.65
N MET A 44 1.46 6.35 8.82
CA MET A 44 2.75 7.00 9.04
C MET A 44 2.65 8.47 9.44
N GLY A 45 1.46 9.09 9.35
CA GLY A 45 1.28 10.53 9.54
C GLY A 45 1.92 11.05 10.82
N LYS A 46 2.80 12.04 10.69
CA LYS A 46 3.49 12.71 11.79
C LYS A 46 3.02 14.14 11.87
N LYS A 47 2.06 14.36 12.77
CA LYS A 47 1.53 15.67 13.12
C LYS A 47 2.65 16.70 13.28
N LYS A 48 2.65 17.73 12.44
CA LYS A 48 3.66 18.78 12.44
C LYS A 48 3.06 20.09 12.96
N ASP A 49 3.74 20.71 13.93
CA ASP A 49 3.34 22.01 14.50
C ASP A 49 1.88 22.06 14.99
N GLY A 50 1.38 20.94 15.53
CA GLY A 50 0.01 20.86 16.03
C GLY A 50 -1.09 20.73 14.97
N LYS A 51 -0.74 20.56 13.69
CA LYS A 51 -1.66 20.34 12.56
C LYS A 51 -1.48 18.97 11.94
N GLY A 52 -2.52 18.48 11.27
CA GLY A 52 -2.51 17.16 10.63
C GLY A 52 -2.93 16.03 11.58
N ILE A 53 -2.51 14.81 11.24
CA ILE A 53 -2.90 13.58 11.95
C ILE A 53 -1.71 12.85 12.57
N THR A 54 -1.98 11.96 13.51
CA THR A 54 -0.99 11.00 14.03
C THR A 54 -1.40 9.61 13.56
N GLY A 55 -0.58 9.02 12.69
CA GLY A 55 -0.83 7.71 12.14
C GLY A 55 -0.74 6.61 13.21
N LEU A 56 -1.44 5.50 12.98
CA LEU A 56 -1.51 4.35 13.88
C LEU A 56 -0.12 3.75 14.19
N ALA A 57 0.79 3.84 13.23
CA ALA A 57 2.11 3.24 13.28
C ALA A 57 3.21 4.26 12.89
N TYR A 58 3.06 5.52 13.28
CA TYR A 58 3.97 6.62 12.94
C TYR A 58 5.45 6.44 13.36
N LYS A 59 5.76 5.39 14.13
CA LYS A 59 7.10 5.00 14.57
C LYS A 59 7.65 3.74 13.88
N LEU A 60 7.04 3.29 12.79
CA LEU A 60 7.56 2.16 12.01
C LEU A 60 9.02 2.39 11.60
N ASP A 61 9.83 1.33 11.60
CA ASP A 61 11.23 1.44 11.19
C ASP A 61 11.35 1.80 9.70
N MET A 62 10.54 1.18 8.85
CA MET A 62 10.46 1.44 7.41
C MET A 62 9.04 1.27 6.86
N PHE A 63 8.64 2.19 5.99
CA PHE A 63 7.42 2.15 5.18
C PHE A 63 7.81 2.23 3.70
N TYR A 64 7.42 1.21 2.95
CA TYR A 64 7.65 1.13 1.50
C TYR A 64 6.37 1.45 0.75
N ALA A 65 6.32 2.62 0.10
CA ALA A 65 5.23 3.00 -0.79
C ALA A 65 5.46 2.38 -2.17
N ILE A 66 4.49 1.66 -2.72
CA ILE A 66 4.64 0.92 -3.97
C ILE A 66 3.51 1.30 -4.91
N SER A 67 3.79 2.17 -5.87
CA SER A 67 2.84 2.51 -6.93
C SER A 67 2.71 1.34 -7.91
N GLU A 68 1.54 0.71 -7.94
CA GLU A 68 1.21 -0.27 -8.98
C GLU A 68 0.86 0.39 -10.32
N LEU A 69 0.55 1.69 -10.33
CA LEU A 69 0.33 2.43 -11.57
C LEU A 69 1.60 2.48 -12.43
N SER A 70 2.77 2.59 -11.79
CA SER A 70 4.06 2.63 -12.49
C SER A 70 4.69 1.26 -12.69
N SER A 71 4.37 0.27 -11.86
CA SER A 71 5.02 -1.05 -11.87
C SER A 71 4.16 -2.19 -12.39
N GLY A 72 2.83 -2.09 -12.28
CA GLY A 72 1.92 -3.22 -12.39
C GLY A 72 1.71 -3.93 -11.05
N ARG A 73 0.51 -4.48 -10.84
CA ARG A 73 0.08 -5.08 -9.56
C ARG A 73 0.95 -6.25 -9.13
N ILE A 74 1.28 -7.17 -10.05
CA ILE A 74 2.06 -8.36 -9.70
C ILE A 74 3.52 -8.00 -9.39
N GLU A 75 4.12 -7.08 -10.13
CA GLU A 75 5.46 -6.54 -9.87
C GLU A 75 5.52 -5.81 -8.53
N ALA A 76 4.48 -5.04 -8.18
CA ALA A 76 4.37 -4.39 -6.88
C ALA A 76 4.40 -5.40 -5.73
N ILE A 77 3.64 -6.49 -5.85
CA ILE A 77 3.61 -7.58 -4.86
C ILE A 77 4.98 -8.25 -4.76
N ILE A 78 5.63 -8.55 -5.89
CA ILE A 78 6.98 -9.15 -5.91
C ILE A 78 8.00 -8.22 -5.25
N ALA A 79 7.95 -6.91 -5.54
CA ALA A 79 8.84 -5.92 -4.93
C ALA A 79 8.65 -5.84 -3.41
N SER A 80 7.41 -5.94 -2.92
CA SER A 80 7.13 -6.00 -1.48
C SER A 80 7.82 -7.21 -0.84
N LYS A 81 7.75 -8.39 -1.45
CA LYS A 81 8.40 -9.61 -0.96
C LYS A 81 9.91 -9.46 -0.82
N GLN A 82 10.54 -8.68 -1.69
CA GLN A 82 11.99 -8.45 -1.64
C GLN A 82 12.44 -7.55 -0.48
N LYS A 83 11.52 -6.83 0.16
CA LYS A 83 11.80 -5.92 1.28
C LYS A 83 11.34 -6.46 2.62
N LEU A 84 10.26 -7.24 2.63
CA LEU A 84 9.59 -7.69 3.83
C LEU A 84 10.09 -9.07 4.28
N HIS A 85 10.10 -9.27 5.60
CA HIS A 85 10.46 -10.52 6.26
C HIS A 85 9.26 -11.08 7.02
N ALA A 86 9.39 -12.31 7.56
CA ALA A 86 8.35 -12.90 8.39
C ALA A 86 7.99 -11.96 9.57
N GLY A 87 6.70 -11.70 9.76
CA GLY A 87 6.16 -10.77 10.74
C GLY A 87 5.93 -9.34 10.23
N ASP A 88 6.52 -8.96 9.08
CA ASP A 88 6.21 -7.70 8.44
C ASP A 88 4.82 -7.73 7.78
N ILE A 89 4.29 -6.53 7.49
CA ILE A 89 2.97 -6.32 6.89
C ILE A 89 3.11 -5.80 5.46
N VAL A 90 2.28 -6.31 4.55
CA VAL A 90 1.95 -5.67 3.28
C VAL A 90 0.44 -5.38 3.23
N LEU A 91 0.10 -4.14 2.85
CA LEU A 91 -1.27 -3.68 2.63
C LEU A 91 -1.53 -3.62 1.13
N TYR A 92 -2.63 -4.21 0.69
CA TYR A 92 -3.20 -3.97 -0.63
C TYR A 92 -4.44 -3.08 -0.45
N GLU A 93 -4.32 -1.83 -0.87
CA GLU A 93 -5.47 -0.93 -0.94
C GLU A 93 -6.40 -1.31 -2.11
N MET A 94 -5.84 -2.01 -3.09
CA MET A 94 -6.49 -2.39 -4.33
C MET A 94 -7.68 -3.31 -4.18
N GLN A 95 -8.65 -3.07 -5.04
CA GLN A 95 -9.75 -3.96 -5.35
C GLN A 95 -9.69 -4.38 -6.82
N THR A 96 -10.44 -5.42 -7.16
CA THR A 96 -10.66 -5.84 -8.55
C THR A 96 -12.17 -6.00 -8.79
N VAL A 97 -12.54 -6.40 -10.01
CA VAL A 97 -13.93 -6.50 -10.45
C VAL A 97 -14.25 -7.96 -10.78
N CYS A 98 -15.30 -8.51 -10.17
CA CYS A 98 -15.81 -9.85 -10.49
C CYS A 98 -17.00 -9.80 -11.47
N GLU A 99 -17.75 -10.90 -11.55
CA GLU A 99 -18.98 -10.97 -12.32
C GLU A 99 -19.95 -9.84 -11.94
N HIS A 100 -20.74 -9.39 -12.90
CA HIS A 100 -21.69 -8.28 -12.73
C HIS A 100 -21.08 -6.92 -12.34
N HIS A 101 -19.78 -6.72 -12.56
CA HIS A 101 -19.06 -5.49 -12.25
C HIS A 101 -19.03 -5.15 -10.75
N ALA A 102 -19.16 -6.16 -9.87
CA ALA A 102 -19.03 -5.94 -8.44
C ALA A 102 -17.55 -5.83 -8.03
N TYR A 103 -17.25 -4.87 -7.18
CA TYR A 103 -15.89 -4.70 -6.64
C TYR A 103 -15.64 -5.68 -5.50
N VAL A 104 -14.52 -6.39 -5.59
CA VAL A 104 -14.11 -7.46 -4.68
C VAL A 104 -12.63 -7.33 -4.32
N PRO A 105 -12.11 -8.08 -3.33
CA PRO A 105 -10.69 -8.03 -2.98
C PRO A 105 -9.81 -8.38 -4.18
N ALA A 106 -8.59 -7.83 -4.22
CA ALA A 106 -7.66 -8.05 -5.33
C ALA A 106 -7.30 -9.53 -5.55
N ASP A 107 -7.34 -10.37 -4.51
CA ASP A 107 -7.05 -11.81 -4.60
C ASP A 107 -8.18 -12.64 -5.23
N TYR A 108 -9.27 -12.02 -5.67
CA TYR A 108 -10.22 -12.67 -6.59
C TYR A 108 -9.53 -13.10 -7.89
N GLU A 109 -8.49 -12.40 -8.33
CA GLU A 109 -7.67 -12.79 -9.47
C GLU A 109 -6.65 -13.87 -9.07
N MET A 110 -6.69 -15.03 -9.74
CA MET A 110 -5.89 -16.21 -9.37
C MET A 110 -4.38 -15.91 -9.21
N HIS A 111 -3.80 -15.12 -10.12
CA HIS A 111 -2.37 -14.79 -10.06
C HIS A 111 -2.02 -13.88 -8.85
N ILE A 112 -2.96 -13.04 -8.40
CA ILE A 112 -2.81 -12.25 -7.17
C ILE A 112 -2.97 -13.13 -5.94
N TRP A 113 -3.91 -14.07 -5.96
CA TRP A 113 -4.06 -15.07 -4.91
C TRP A 113 -2.79 -15.92 -4.74
N GLU A 114 -2.18 -16.40 -5.82
CA GLU A 114 -0.93 -17.19 -5.77
C GLU A 114 0.25 -16.38 -5.20
N ALA A 115 0.36 -15.11 -5.58
CA ALA A 115 1.37 -14.21 -5.04
C ALA A 115 1.14 -13.90 -3.55
N THR A 116 -0.13 -13.72 -3.16
CA THR A 116 -0.55 -13.52 -1.76
C THR A 116 -0.26 -14.74 -0.90
N ARG A 117 -0.55 -15.94 -1.42
CA ARG A 117 -0.19 -17.21 -0.78
C ARG A 117 1.33 -17.30 -0.60
N THR A 118 2.10 -16.92 -1.61
CA THR A 118 3.57 -16.92 -1.54
C THR A 118 4.12 -15.99 -0.44
N LEU A 119 3.48 -14.84 -0.19
CA LEU A 119 3.84 -13.93 0.90
C LEU A 119 3.48 -14.51 2.27
N THR A 120 2.27 -15.05 2.41
CA THR A 120 1.81 -15.65 3.67
C THR A 120 2.61 -16.90 4.04
N GLU A 121 2.99 -17.74 3.08
CA GLU A 121 3.91 -18.88 3.29
C GLU A 121 5.31 -18.42 3.73
N ALA A 122 5.74 -17.21 3.36
CA ALA A 122 6.97 -16.59 3.84
C ALA A 122 6.82 -15.95 5.24
N GLY A 123 5.64 -16.04 5.86
CA GLY A 123 5.35 -15.46 7.17
C GLY A 123 5.03 -13.97 7.15
N ILE A 124 4.83 -13.36 5.97
CA ILE A 124 4.42 -11.96 5.83
C ILE A 124 2.90 -11.87 6.04
N ILE A 125 2.47 -10.87 6.81
CA ILE A 125 1.06 -10.61 7.08
C ILE A 125 0.50 -9.78 5.93
N VAL A 126 -0.51 -10.30 5.24
CA VAL A 126 -1.18 -9.58 4.14
C VAL A 126 -2.51 -9.03 4.65
N ILE A 127 -2.72 -7.73 4.48
CA ILE A 127 -3.99 -7.04 4.73
C ILE A 127 -4.52 -6.55 3.39
N MET A 128 -5.80 -6.78 3.10
CA MET A 128 -6.41 -6.41 1.82
C MET A 128 -7.74 -5.70 2.04
N ALA A 129 -8.04 -4.71 1.20
CA ALA A 129 -9.38 -4.15 1.11
C ALA A 129 -10.40 -5.24 0.70
N ALA A 130 -11.59 -5.20 1.31
CA ALA A 130 -12.65 -6.17 1.02
C ALA A 130 -13.32 -5.96 -0.36
N GLY A 131 -13.03 -4.85 -1.03
CA GLY A 131 -13.77 -4.37 -2.19
C GLY A 131 -15.03 -3.59 -1.82
N ASN A 132 -15.38 -2.60 -2.63
CA ASN A 132 -16.48 -1.67 -2.42
C ASN A 132 -17.78 -2.11 -3.14
N GLY A 133 -18.00 -3.43 -3.25
CA GLY A 133 -19.09 -4.01 -4.04
C GLY A 133 -20.49 -3.92 -3.44
N GLY A 134 -20.60 -3.68 -2.13
CA GLY A 134 -21.88 -3.60 -1.40
C GLY A 134 -22.43 -4.94 -0.96
#